data_AF-A0A1G2IUZ7-F1
#
_entry.id   AF-A0A1G2IUZ7-F1
#
_cell.length_a   1.000
_cell.length_b   1.000
_cell.length_c   1.000
_cell.angle_alpha   90.00
_cell.angle_beta   90.00
_cell.angle_gamma   90.00
#
_symmetry.space_group_name_H-M   'P 1'
#
loop_
_entity.id
_entity.type
_entity.pdbx_description
1 polymer ?
#
loop_
_entity_poly.entity_id
_entity_poly.type
_entity_poly.pdbx_seq_one_letter_code
_entity_poly.pdbx_strand_id
1 'polypeptide(L)'
;MIQIIVFALGLILGGVVVWFYKKPEKRKTGSENIGEFNKERERVIDKNKRKILDFMAGKEKITNDDVQKLLGVSDATAERYLNELEKERQIKQVGEVGHYVYYKKAIQY
;
A
#
# COMPACT_ATOMS: atom_id res chain seq x y z
N MET A 1 7.86 -1.08 66.72
CA MET A 1 9.04 -0.73 65.89
C MET A 1 9.39 -1.85 64.90
N ILE A 2 9.65 -3.10 65.35
CA ILE A 2 10.02 -4.23 64.47
C ILE A 2 8.92 -4.60 63.44
N GLN A 3 7.63 -4.55 63.81
CA GLN A 3 6.53 -4.88 62.89
C GLN A 3 6.41 -3.91 61.70
N ILE A 4 6.73 -2.62 61.89
CA ILE A 4 6.67 -1.62 60.82
C ILE A 4 7.74 -1.90 59.74
N ILE A 5 8.90 -2.40 60.16
CA ILE A 5 10.02 -2.75 59.27
C ILE A 5 9.67 -3.98 58.42
N VAL A 6 9.00 -4.99 59.00
CA VAL A 6 8.56 -6.20 58.29
C VAL A 6 7.50 -5.87 57.23
N PHE A 7 6.54 -4.99 57.55
CA PHE A 7 5.55 -4.51 56.59
C PHE A 7 6.19 -3.70 55.45
N ALA A 8 7.19 -2.85 55.74
CA ALA A 8 7.90 -2.07 54.74
C ALA A 8 8.69 -2.95 53.75
N LEU A 9 9.36 -4.00 54.25
CA LEU A 9 10.09 -4.96 53.42
C LEU A 9 9.16 -5.78 52.51
N GLY A 10 7.97 -6.16 53.02
CA GLY A 10 6.95 -6.86 52.23
C GLY A 10 6.42 -6.03 51.06
N LEU A 11 6.23 -4.72 51.24
CA LEU A 11 5.77 -3.82 50.17
C LEU A 11 6.84 -3.61 49.08
N ILE A 12 8.12 -3.54 49.46
CA ILE A 12 9.23 -3.42 48.52
C ILE A 12 9.34 -4.68 47.66
N LEU A 13 9.32 -5.87 48.29
CA LEU A 13 9.37 -7.15 47.58
C LEU A 13 8.14 -7.35 46.68
N GLY A 14 6.94 -6.99 47.15
CA GLY A 14 5.71 -7.04 46.36
C GLY A 14 5.77 -6.15 45.11
N GLY A 15 6.29 -4.92 45.24
CA GLY A 15 6.44 -3.98 44.12
C GLY A 15 7.40 -4.50 43.04
N VAL A 16 8.51 -5.13 43.44
CA VAL A 16 9.52 -5.68 42.51
C VAL A 16 8.96 -6.87 41.72
N VAL A 17 8.21 -7.76 42.37
CA VAL A 17 7.57 -8.91 41.70
C VAL A 17 6.52 -8.43 40.69
N VAL A 18 5.66 -7.48 41.05
CA VAL A 18 4.66 -6.92 40.14
C VAL A 18 5.33 -6.20 38.95
N TRP A 19 6.43 -5.49 39.18
CA TRP A 19 7.20 -4.84 38.11
C TRP A 19 7.84 -5.85 37.15
N PHE A 20 8.36 -6.97 37.65
CA PHE A 20 8.93 -8.04 36.82
C PHE A 20 7.87 -8.80 36.01
N TYR A 21 6.69 -9.05 36.58
CA TYR A 21 5.60 -9.77 35.89
C TYR A 21 4.82 -8.87 34.90
N LYS A 22 4.77 -7.55 35.11
CA LYS A 22 4.24 -6.57 34.14
C LYS A 22 5.32 -6.11 33.14
N LYS A 23 6.05 -7.03 32.51
CA LYS A 23 6.86 -6.67 31.33
C LYS A 23 5.91 -6.59 30.13
N PRO A 24 5.55 -5.40 29.62
CA PRO A 24 4.71 -5.32 28.43
C PRO A 24 5.51 -5.92 27.27
N GLU A 25 5.06 -7.07 26.80
CA GLU A 25 5.47 -7.60 25.52
C GLU A 25 5.21 -6.51 24.49
N LYS A 26 6.25 -6.08 23.76
CA LYS A 26 6.12 -5.09 22.69
C LYS A 26 5.26 -5.72 21.59
N ARG A 27 3.95 -5.58 21.71
CA ARG A 27 3.00 -5.94 20.66
C ARG A 27 3.34 -5.04 19.48
N LYS A 28 3.80 -5.62 18.38
CA LYS A 28 4.00 -4.90 17.12
C LYS A 28 2.70 -4.16 16.82
N THR A 29 2.72 -2.85 16.97
CA THR A 29 1.56 -1.98 16.90
C THR A 29 0.96 -2.09 15.50
N GLY A 30 -0.37 -2.09 15.37
CA GLY A 30 -1.04 -2.22 14.06
C GLY A 30 -0.54 -1.27 12.97
N SER A 31 0.08 -0.15 13.35
CA SER A 31 0.70 0.82 12.43
C SER A 31 1.87 0.27 11.60
N GLU A 32 2.70 -0.64 12.14
CA GLU A 32 3.82 -1.24 11.38
C GLU A 32 3.29 -2.17 10.28
N ASN A 33 2.32 -3.02 10.61
CA ASN A 33 1.68 -3.93 9.65
C ASN A 33 0.93 -3.18 8.55
N ILE A 34 0.30 -2.05 8.88
CA ILE A 34 -0.35 -1.16 7.89
C ILE A 34 0.70 -0.54 6.94
N GLY A 35 1.86 -0.12 7.48
CA GLY A 35 2.94 0.44 6.68
C GLY A 35 3.55 -0.55 5.70
N GLU A 36 3.82 -1.79 6.13
CA GLU A 36 4.33 -2.85 5.25
C GLU A 36 3.31 -3.26 4.18
N PHE A 37 2.04 -3.37 4.54
CA PHE A 37 0.97 -3.68 3.60
C PHE A 37 0.80 -2.61 2.52
N ASN A 38 0.90 -1.33 2.88
CA ASN A 38 0.82 -0.23 1.93
C ASN A 38 2.01 -0.24 0.95
N LYS A 39 3.22 -0.47 1.46
CA LYS A 39 4.42 -0.59 0.60
C LYS A 39 4.32 -1.74 -0.39
N GLU A 40 3.78 -2.88 0.03
CA GLU A 40 3.61 -4.02 -0.86
C GLU A 40 2.56 -3.73 -1.95
N ARG A 41 1.47 -3.05 -1.58
CA ARG A 41 0.49 -2.58 -2.56
C ARG A 41 1.09 -1.61 -3.57
N GLU A 42 1.87 -0.63 -3.12
CA GLU A 42 2.56 0.32 -4.00
C GLU A 42 3.45 -0.40 -5.02
N ARG A 43 4.26 -1.37 -4.58
CA ARG A 43 5.10 -2.18 -5.48
C ARG A 43 4.29 -2.92 -6.55
N VAL A 44 3.15 -3.50 -6.17
CA VAL A 44 2.28 -4.21 -7.12
C VAL A 44 1.68 -3.24 -8.13
N ILE A 45 1.25 -2.06 -7.67
CA ILE A 45 0.72 -1.00 -8.53
C ILE A 45 1.79 -0.55 -9.54
N ASP A 46 3.00 -0.24 -9.08
CA ASP A 46 4.10 0.19 -9.94
C ASP A 46 4.51 -0.89 -10.95
N LYS A 47 4.51 -2.17 -10.54
CA LYS A 47 4.77 -3.29 -11.45
C LYS A 47 3.72 -3.39 -12.54
N ASN A 48 2.45 -3.20 -12.21
CA ASN A 48 1.35 -3.25 -13.18
C ASN A 48 1.39 -2.06 -14.14
N LYS A 49 1.64 -0.85 -13.63
CA LYS A 49 1.86 0.34 -14.46
C LYS A 49 2.99 0.13 -15.46
N ARG A 50 4.12 -0.42 -15.02
CA ARG A 50 5.25 -0.74 -15.91
C ARG A 50 4.87 -1.74 -17.00
N LYS A 51 4.14 -2.80 -16.68
CA LYS A 51 3.64 -3.75 -17.70
C LYS A 51 2.76 -3.07 -18.75
N ILE A 52 1.92 -2.11 -18.35
CA ILE A 52 1.08 -1.35 -19.29
C ILE A 52 1.95 -0.53 -20.24
N LEU A 53 2.99 0.16 -19.72
CA LEU A 53 3.92 0.94 -20.56
C LEU A 53 4.71 0.05 -21.53
N ASP A 54 5.21 -1.09 -21.05
CA ASP A 54 5.93 -2.06 -21.87
C ASP A 54 5.02 -2.62 -22.97
N PHE A 55 3.76 -2.91 -22.64
CA PHE A 55 2.75 -3.34 -23.61
C PHE A 55 2.40 -2.25 -24.62
N MET A 56 2.38 -0.98 -24.20
CA MET A 56 2.15 0.17 -25.06
C MET A 56 3.33 0.44 -25.99
N ALA A 57 4.57 0.06 -25.64
CA ALA A 57 5.74 0.32 -26.47
C ALA A 57 5.64 -0.29 -27.88
N GLY A 58 4.88 -1.37 -28.06
CA GLY A 58 4.62 -2.00 -29.35
C GLY A 58 3.30 -1.60 -30.02
N LYS A 59 2.54 -0.63 -29.47
CA LYS A 59 1.20 -0.27 -29.93
C LYS A 59 1.04 1.24 -30.06
N GLU A 60 0.31 1.68 -31.09
CA GLU A 60 -0.01 3.10 -31.26
C GLU A 60 -1.07 3.59 -30.25
N LYS A 61 -1.97 2.69 -29.83
CA LYS A 61 -3.05 2.95 -28.86
C LYS A 61 -3.40 1.69 -28.08
N ILE A 62 -3.89 1.86 -26.85
CA ILE A 62 -4.47 0.78 -26.03
C ILE A 62 -5.82 1.21 -25.46
N THR A 63 -6.70 0.26 -25.15
CA THR A 63 -7.98 0.53 -24.49
C THR A 63 -8.00 0.02 -23.05
N ASN A 64 -9.05 0.35 -22.28
CA ASN A 64 -9.23 -0.22 -20.95
C ASN A 64 -9.33 -1.75 -20.99
N ASP A 65 -10.06 -2.29 -21.97
CA ASP A 65 -10.21 -3.74 -22.17
C ASP A 65 -8.88 -4.45 -22.43
N ASP A 66 -7.96 -3.81 -23.15
CA ASP A 66 -6.62 -4.35 -23.36
C ASP A 66 -5.87 -4.50 -22.03
N VAL A 67 -5.98 -3.52 -21.13
CA VAL A 67 -5.35 -3.54 -19.80
C VAL A 67 -6.01 -4.58 -18.89
N GLN A 68 -7.33 -4.69 -18.93
CA GLN A 68 -8.05 -5.75 -18.21
C GLN A 68 -7.54 -7.13 -18.61
N LYS A 69 -7.41 -7.39 -19.92
CA LYS A 69 -6.89 -8.67 -20.45
C LYS A 69 -5.43 -8.89 -20.11
N LEU A 70 -4.60 -7.84 -20.18
CA LEU A 70 -3.17 -7.91 -19.89
C LEU A 70 -2.90 -8.27 -18.41
N LEU A 71 -3.67 -7.69 -17.49
CA LEU A 71 -3.42 -7.81 -16.06
C LEU A 71 -4.37 -8.79 -15.35
N GLY A 72 -5.45 -9.22 -16.00
CA GLY A 72 -6.48 -10.07 -15.39
C GLY A 72 -7.25 -9.35 -14.29
N VAL A 73 -7.50 -8.05 -14.46
CA VAL A 73 -8.14 -7.18 -13.45
C VAL A 73 -9.49 -6.66 -13.93
N SER A 74 -10.30 -6.15 -12.99
CA SER A 74 -11.58 -5.52 -13.32
C SER A 74 -11.42 -4.22 -14.09
N ASP A 75 -12.49 -3.82 -14.79
CA ASP A 75 -12.62 -2.56 -15.52
C ASP A 75 -12.18 -1.34 -14.70
N ALA A 76 -12.78 -1.14 -13.52
CA ALA A 76 -12.42 -0.04 -12.62
C ALA A 76 -10.97 -0.08 -12.12
N THR A 77 -10.37 -1.28 -12.02
CA THR A 77 -8.95 -1.42 -11.61
C THR A 77 -8.01 -1.04 -12.74
N ALA A 78 -8.32 -1.46 -13.97
CA ALA A 78 -7.58 -1.07 -15.16
C ALA A 78 -7.66 0.45 -15.38
N GLU A 79 -8.85 1.04 -15.21
CA GLU A 79 -9.07 2.48 -15.32
C GLU A 79 -8.23 3.25 -14.28
N ARG A 80 -8.19 2.77 -13.04
CA ARG A 80 -7.34 3.39 -12.00
C ARG A 80 -5.87 3.46 -12.41
N TYR A 81 -5.32 2.38 -12.96
CA TYR A 81 -3.92 2.36 -13.41
C TYR A 81 -3.67 3.30 -14.59
N LEU A 82 -4.59 3.35 -15.54
CA LEU A 82 -4.52 4.27 -16.68
C LEU A 82 -4.59 5.73 -16.21
N ASN A 83 -5.49 6.04 -15.28
CA ASN A 83 -5.63 7.36 -14.69
C ASN A 83 -4.37 7.79 -13.91
N GLU A 84 -3.71 6.87 -13.20
CA GLU A 84 -2.43 7.15 -12.53
C GLU A 84 -1.32 7.45 -13.56
N LEU A 85 -1.20 6.63 -14.60
CA LEU A 85 -0.22 6.84 -15.67
C LEU A 85 -0.45 8.17 -16.44
N GLU A 86 -1.71 8.57 -16.61
CA GLU A 86 -2.06 9.86 -17.21
C GLU A 86 -1.71 11.03 -16.28
N LYS A 87 -1.99 10.92 -14.98
CA LYS A 87 -1.55 11.91 -13.98
C LYS A 87 -0.04 12.07 -13.95
N GLU A 88 0.69 10.97 -14.12
CA GLU A 88 2.16 10.93 -14.24
C GLU A 88 2.66 11.40 -15.62
N ARG A 89 1.76 11.80 -16.53
CA ARG A 89 2.06 12.27 -17.90
C ARG A 89 2.83 11.26 -18.74
N GLN A 90 2.67 9.97 -18.47
CA GLN A 90 3.30 8.91 -19.28
C GLN A 90 2.41 8.51 -20.47
N ILE A 91 1.10 8.60 -20.29
CA ILE A 91 0.09 8.34 -21.31
C ILE A 91 -0.92 9.50 -21.35
N LYS A 92 -1.75 9.53 -22.38
CA LYS A 92 -2.83 10.51 -22.54
C LYS A 92 -4.10 9.83 -23.03
N GLN A 93 -5.22 10.11 -22.39
CA GLN A 93 -6.53 9.70 -22.83
C GLN A 93 -6.94 10.49 -24.08
N VAL A 94 -7.56 9.79 -25.02
CA VAL A 94 -8.18 10.37 -26.20
C VAL A 94 -9.62 9.88 -26.27
N GLY A 95 -10.55 10.82 -26.38
CA GLY A 95 -11.98 10.58 -26.22
C GLY A 95 -12.45 10.85 -24.80
N GLU A 96 -13.68 11.31 -24.65
CA GLU A 96 -14.25 11.73 -23.36
C GLU A 96 -15.00 10.58 -22.67
N VAL A 97 -15.83 9.84 -23.42
CA VAL A 97 -16.69 8.78 -22.86
C VAL A 97 -16.93 7.65 -23.86
N GLY A 98 -17.19 6.44 -23.33
CA GLY A 98 -17.66 5.28 -24.09
C GLY A 98 -16.57 4.51 -24.85
N HIS A 99 -17.00 3.69 -25.81
CA HIS A 99 -16.13 2.73 -26.53
C HIS A 99 -15.05 3.37 -27.40
N TYR A 100 -15.13 4.68 -27.64
CA TYR A 100 -14.13 5.41 -28.43
C TYR A 100 -12.96 5.92 -27.58
N VAL A 101 -12.99 5.69 -26.26
CA VAL A 101 -11.90 6.07 -25.36
C VAL A 101 -10.72 5.12 -25.55
N TYR A 102 -9.55 5.69 -25.81
CA TYR A 102 -8.29 4.97 -25.88
C TYR A 102 -7.15 5.82 -25.32
N TYR A 103 -6.01 5.19 -25.03
CA TYR A 103 -4.84 5.84 -24.48
C TYR A 103 -3.67 5.72 -25.45
N LYS A 104 -2.90 6.80 -25.58
CA LYS A 104 -1.65 6.85 -26.36
C LYS A 104 -0.50 7.32 -25.47
N LYS A 105 0.73 7.06 -25.90
CA LYS A 105 1.93 7.60 -25.23
C LYS A 105 1.87 9.13 -25.20
N ALA A 106 2.14 9.73 -24.05
CA ALA A 106 2.23 11.18 -23.95
C ALA A 106 3.47 11.65 -24.71
N ILE A 107 3.30 12.56 -25.67
CA ILE A 107 4.40 13.25 -26.33
C ILE A 107 4.75 14.43 -25.42
N GLN A 108 5.91 14.37 -24.76
CA GLN A 108 6.46 15.54 -24.08
C GLN A 108 6.91 16.55 -25.14
N TYR A 109 6.29 17.73 -25.13
CA TYR A 109 6.72 18.90 -25.90
C TYR A 109 7.74 19.71 -25.11
#